data_AF-A0A383F5R4-F1
#
_entry.id   AF-A0A383F5R4-F1
#
_cell.length_a   1.000
_cell.length_b   1.000
_cell.length_c   1.000
_cell.angle_alpha   90.00
_cell.angle_beta   90.00
_cell.angle_gamma   90.00
#
_symmetry.space_group_name_H-M   'P 1'
#
loop_
_entity.id
_entity.type
_entity.pdbx_description
1 polymer ?
#
loop_
_entity_poly.entity_id
_entity_poly.type
_entity_poly.pdbx_seq_one_letter_code
_entity_poly.pdbx_strand_id
1 'polypeptide(L)' 'MEIAYEDFRKVKIHVGTVLSLKNNEKARQPALVLEVDFG' A
#
# COMPACT_ATOMS: atom_id res chain seq x y z
N MET A 1 -8.01 -2.91 23.22
CA MET A 1 -7.30 -3.94 22.45
C MET A 1 -5.89 -3.42 22.26
N GLU A 2 -4.88 -4.17 22.70
CA GLU A 2 -3.48 -3.74 22.71
C GLU A 2 -2.64 -4.70 21.85
N ILE A 3 -1.53 -4.21 21.30
CA ILE A 3 -0.56 -4.99 20.52
C ILE A 3 0.83 -4.84 21.12
N ALA A 4 1.68 -5.86 20.97
CA ALA A 4 3.07 -5.78 21.38
C ALA A 4 3.91 -4.97 20.36
N TYR A 5 5.00 -4.36 20.81
CA TYR A 5 5.90 -3.61 19.92
C TYR A 5 6.55 -4.52 18.87
N GLU A 6 6.80 -5.78 19.23
CA GLU A 6 7.31 -6.82 18.35
C GLU A 6 6.33 -7.13 17.22
N ASP A 7 5.03 -6.99 17.44
CA ASP A 7 4.02 -7.15 16.39
C ASP A 7 4.02 -5.98 15.43
N PHE A 8 4.19 -4.74 15.93
CA PHE A 8 4.39 -3.57 15.08
C PHE A 8 5.65 -3.71 14.21
N ARG A 9 6.77 -4.15 14.80
CA ARG A 9 8.05 -4.29 14.09
C ARG A 9 8.05 -5.30 12.95
N LYS A 10 7.10 -6.24 12.92
CA LYS A 10 6.93 -7.20 11.80
C LYS A 10 6.40 -6.53 10.54
N VAL A 11 5.69 -5.41 10.66
CA VAL A 11 5.12 -4.68 9.53
C VAL A 11 6.17 -3.76 8.94
N LYS A 12 6.46 -3.96 7.65
CA LYS A 12 7.38 -3.09 6.90
C LYS A 12 6.62 -1.93 6.29
N ILE A 13 6.92 -0.71 6.74
CA ILE A 13 6.30 0.53 6.26
C ILE A 13 7.39 1.38 5.60
N HIS A 14 7.17 1.79 4.35
CA HIS A 14 8.14 2.56 3.57
C HIS A 14 7.45 3.73 2.86
N VAL A 15 8.23 4.77 2.57
CA VAL A 15 7.82 5.88 1.71
C VAL A 15 8.15 5.50 0.26
N GLY A 16 7.29 5.83 -0.68
CA GLY A 16 7.52 5.61 -2.10
C GLY A 16 6.89 6.69 -2.99
N THR A 17 7.35 6.76 -4.24
CA THR A 17 6.89 7.69 -5.27
C THR A 17 5.97 6.96 -6.24
N VAL A 18 4.79 7.51 -6.50
CA VAL A 18 3.88 6.96 -7.51
C VAL A 18 4.42 7.27 -8.90
N LEU A 19 4.74 6.23 -9.68
CA LEU A 19 5.23 6.38 -11.06
C LEU A 19 4.08 6.43 -12.06
N SER A 20 3.05 5.61 -11.86
CA SER A 20 1.91 5.50 -12.77
C SER A 20 0.63 5.08 -12.04
N LEU A 21 -0.52 5.35 -12.67
CA LEU A 21 -1.82 4.92 -12.19
C LEU A 21 -2.80 4.63 -13.33
N LYS A 22 -3.77 3.76 -13.07
CA LYS A 22 -4.90 3.48 -13.98
C LYS A 22 -6.15 3.08 -13.22
N ASN A 23 -7.31 3.27 -13.84
CA ASN A 23 -8.58 2.77 -13.32
C ASN A 23 -8.54 1.24 -13.17
N ASN A 24 -9.06 0.73 -12.06
CA ASN A 24 -9.21 -0.70 -11.84
C ASN A 24 -10.60 -1.18 -12.25
N GLU A 25 -10.77 -1.45 -13.54
CA GLU A 25 -12.06 -1.90 -14.11
C GLU A 25 -12.52 -3.26 -13.55
N LYS A 26 -11.62 -4.03 -12.94
CA LYS A 26 -11.94 -5.33 -12.31
C LYS A 26 -12.39 -5.20 -10.85
N ALA A 27 -12.27 -4.01 -10.26
CA ALA A 27 -12.64 -3.81 -8.87
C ALA A 27 -14.17 -3.75 -8.72
N ARG A 28 -14.68 -4.38 -7.65
CA ARG A 28 -16.10 -4.32 -7.28
C ARG A 28 -16.56 -2.91 -6.90
N GLN A 29 -15.63 -2.06 -6.48
CA GLN A 29 -15.85 -0.67 -6.11
C GLN A 29 -14.82 0.21 -6.84
N PRO A 30 -15.09 1.52 -7.04
CA PRO A 30 -14.14 2.42 -7.69
C PRO A 30 -12.76 2.38 -7.03
N ALA A 31 -11.74 2.05 -7.80
CA ALA A 31 -10.36 1.92 -7.31
C ALA A 31 -9.35 2.19 -8.43
N LEU A 32 -8.11 2.48 -8.03
CA LEU A 32 -6.97 2.65 -8.92
C LEU A 32 -5.95 1.54 -8.70
N VAL A 33 -5.27 1.14 -9.77
CA VAL A 33 -4.04 0.35 -9.69
C VAL A 33 -2.87 1.33 -9.75
N LEU A 34 -1.98 1.30 -8.75
CA LEU A 34 -0.82 2.17 -8.64
C LEU A 34 0.48 1.38 -8.87
N GLU A 35 1.44 2.01 -9.53
CA GLU A 35 2.83 1.59 -9.57
C GLU A 35 3.64 2.54 -8.67
N VAL A 36 4.36 1.98 -7.70
CA VAL A 36 5.08 2.75 -6.68
C VAL A 36 6.53 2.31 -6.64
N ASP A 37 7.44 3.28 -6.76
CA ASP A 37 8.87 3.12 -6.54
C ASP A 37 9.19 3.42 -5.07
N PHE A 38 9.87 2.50 -4.38
CA PHE A 38 10.26 2.65 -2.98
C PHE A 38 11.73 3.05 -2.79
N GLY A 39 12.43 3.40 -3.88
CA GLY A 39 13.86 3.70 -3.91
C GLY A 39 14.73 2.51 -4.32
#